data_AF-E9E787-F1
#
_entry.id   AF-E9E787-F1
#
_cell.length_a   1.000
_cell.length_b   1.000
_cell.length_c   1.000
_cell.angle_alpha   90.00
_cell.angle_beta   90.00
_cell.angle_gamma   90.00
#
_symmetry.space_group_name_H-M   'P 1'
#
loop_
_entity.id
_entity.type
_entity.pdbx_description
1 polymer ?
#
loop_
_entity_poly.entity_id
_entity_poly.type
_entity_poly.pdbx_seq_one_letter_code
_entity_poly.pdbx_strand_id
1 'polypeptide(L)'
;MSSRPIGRCVYRRQQKFQPSERRLRTEPPTKNMLIYSLVGVETPSPTQPGIVDNCDKFCYVQKDNTCEEVAEKNHISVEELIKWNEGAGPECLTLWANTYACYRRMKPPKAS
;
A
#
# COMPACT_ATOMS: atom_id res chain seq x y z
N MET A 1 -29.03 -4.03 13.75
CA MET A 1 -28.23 -3.58 12.60
C MET A 1 -26.91 -3.06 13.14
N SER A 2 -25.87 -3.91 13.11
CA SER A 2 -24.61 -3.66 13.84
C SER A 2 -23.73 -2.70 13.05
N SER A 3 -23.81 -1.42 13.39
CA SER A 3 -22.82 -0.41 13.00
C SER A 3 -21.50 -0.75 13.68
N ARG A 4 -20.67 -1.56 13.03
CA ARG A 4 -19.29 -1.75 13.44
C ARG A 4 -18.58 -0.39 13.29
N PRO A 5 -17.85 0.10 14.29
CA PRO A 5 -17.18 1.39 14.21
C PRO A 5 -16.27 1.42 12.98
N ILE A 6 -16.39 2.48 12.19
CA ILE A 6 -15.64 2.71 10.94
C ILE A 6 -14.18 3.02 11.32
N GLY A 7 -13.42 1.99 11.63
CA GLY A 7 -11.98 2.07 11.86
C GLY A 7 -11.24 2.15 10.52
N ARG A 8 -10.25 3.05 10.44
CA ARG A 8 -9.28 3.12 9.33
C ARG A 8 -8.67 1.73 9.08
N CYS A 9 -8.25 1.40 7.85
CA CYS A 9 -7.56 0.12 7.62
C CYS A 9 -6.21 0.13 8.37
N VAL A 10 -6.08 -0.67 9.43
CA VAL A 10 -4.92 -0.62 10.36
C VAL A 10 -3.94 -1.78 10.15
N TYR A 11 -3.63 -2.17 8.91
CA TYR A 11 -2.36 -2.90 8.74
C TYR A 11 -1.21 -1.89 8.87
N ARG A 12 -0.75 -1.73 10.11
CA ARG A 12 0.41 -0.90 10.49
C ARG A 12 1.48 -1.85 11.03
N ARG A 13 2.66 -1.88 10.39
CA ARG A 13 3.81 -2.71 10.76
C ARG A 13 4.08 -2.66 12.28
N GLN A 14 4.11 -3.82 12.93
CA GLN A 14 4.79 -3.94 14.21
C GLN A 14 6.30 -3.99 13.95
N GLN A 15 7.07 -3.15 14.66
CA GLN A 15 8.52 -3.23 14.68
C GLN A 15 8.95 -4.54 15.34
N LYS A 16 9.17 -5.60 14.56
CA LYS A 16 10.03 -6.71 14.99
C LYS A 16 11.00 -7.08 13.86
N PHE A 17 12.19 -7.45 14.28
CA PHE A 17 13.47 -7.35 13.60
C PHE A 17 13.96 -8.74 13.17
N GLN A 18 14.14 -8.96 11.85
CA GLN A 18 15.05 -9.88 11.10
C GLN A 18 15.02 -11.41 11.38
N PRO A 19 15.62 -12.31 10.53
CA PRO A 19 16.45 -12.12 9.32
C PRO A 19 16.15 -13.05 8.09
N SER A 20 16.74 -12.72 6.93
CA SER A 20 17.05 -13.56 5.73
C SER A 20 15.87 -14.27 5.03
N GLU A 21 15.62 -14.09 3.73
CA GLU A 21 16.30 -14.84 2.66
C GLU A 21 16.20 -14.16 1.27
N ARG A 22 17.35 -13.71 0.77
CA ARG A 22 17.95 -14.00 -0.54
C ARG A 22 17.02 -14.61 -1.61
N ARG A 23 16.57 -13.82 -2.60
CA ARG A 23 16.38 -14.32 -3.97
C ARG A 23 16.71 -13.24 -5.00
N LEU A 24 17.61 -13.61 -5.92
CA LEU A 24 18.18 -12.77 -6.96
C LEU A 24 17.08 -12.21 -7.89
N ARG A 25 17.09 -10.89 -8.11
CA ARG A 25 16.64 -10.29 -9.38
C ARG A 25 17.75 -9.41 -9.92
N THR A 26 17.98 -9.54 -11.22
CA THR A 26 19.13 -9.07 -12.01
C THR A 26 18.89 -7.70 -12.65
N GLU A 27 18.33 -6.74 -11.91
CA GLU A 27 18.27 -5.34 -12.39
C GLU A 27 18.92 -4.40 -11.38
N PRO A 28 19.70 -3.39 -11.83
CA PRO A 28 20.34 -2.44 -10.95
C PRO A 28 19.26 -1.64 -10.20
N PRO A 29 19.18 -1.74 -8.86
CA PRO A 29 18.24 -0.95 -8.10
C PRO A 29 18.63 0.53 -8.20
N THR A 30 17.71 1.38 -8.64
CA THR A 30 17.92 2.83 -8.59
C THR A 30 18.17 3.25 -7.14
N LYS A 31 19.02 4.25 -6.92
CA LYS A 31 19.55 4.67 -5.60
C LYS A 31 18.45 4.94 -4.54
N ASN A 32 17.24 5.30 -4.98
CA ASN A 32 16.06 5.51 -4.12
C ASN A 32 15.42 4.19 -3.63
N MET A 33 15.59 3.09 -4.35
CA MET A 33 15.01 1.77 -4.00
C MET A 33 15.77 1.08 -2.85
N LEU A 34 17.09 1.33 -2.74
CA LEU A 34 17.93 0.79 -1.67
C LEU A 34 17.54 1.36 -0.30
N ILE A 35 17.29 2.66 -0.19
CA ILE A 35 16.88 3.29 1.07
C ILE A 35 15.50 2.84 1.55
N TYR A 36 14.53 2.59 0.66
CA TYR A 36 13.22 2.06 1.06
C TYR A 36 13.30 0.59 1.54
N SER A 37 14.17 -0.20 0.91
CA SER A 37 14.40 -1.61 1.30
C SER A 37 15.19 -1.74 2.61
N LEU A 38 16.09 -0.80 2.92
CA LEU A 38 16.83 -0.76 4.19
C LEU A 38 15.91 -0.43 5.39
N VAL A 39 14.76 0.19 5.14
CA VAL A 39 13.67 0.41 6.12
C VAL A 39 12.60 -0.69 6.00
N GLY A 40 13.00 -1.92 5.62
CA GLY A 40 12.20 -3.14 5.39
C GLY A 40 10.69 -3.02 5.56
N VAL A 41 9.98 -2.46 4.59
CA VAL A 41 8.52 -2.59 4.54
C VAL A 41 8.22 -4.02 4.12
N GLU A 42 7.62 -4.79 5.02
CA GLU A 42 7.01 -6.06 4.64
C GLU A 42 5.70 -5.75 3.93
N THR A 43 5.69 -5.99 2.62
CA THR A 43 4.48 -5.92 1.81
C THR A 43 3.59 -7.12 2.17
N PRO A 44 2.35 -6.90 2.65
CA PRO A 44 1.45 -8.00 3.00
C PRO A 44 1.04 -8.78 1.74
N SER A 45 0.65 -10.04 1.91
CA SER A 45 0.14 -10.88 0.80
C SER A 45 -1.33 -11.23 1.04
N PRO A 46 -2.19 -11.22 0.01
CA PRO A 46 -1.92 -10.90 -1.40
C PRO A 46 -2.03 -9.40 -1.72
N THR A 47 -1.21 -8.90 -2.66
CA THR A 47 -1.31 -7.53 -3.20
C THR A 47 -1.86 -7.51 -4.62
N GLN A 48 -2.51 -6.40 -4.99
CA GLN A 48 -2.81 -6.13 -6.40
C GLN A 48 -1.56 -5.71 -7.20
N PRO A 49 -1.53 -5.93 -8.52
CA PRO A 49 -0.48 -5.38 -9.38
C PRO A 49 -0.54 -3.85 -9.41
N GLY A 50 0.60 -3.20 -9.68
CA GLY A 50 0.68 -1.74 -9.83
C GLY A 50 0.65 -0.95 -8.52
N ILE A 51 0.92 -1.58 -7.38
CA ILE A 51 1.18 -0.84 -6.13
C ILE A 51 2.54 -0.17 -6.21
N VAL A 52 2.62 1.09 -5.79
CA VAL A 52 3.89 1.83 -5.71
C VAL A 52 4.88 1.19 -4.72
N ASP A 53 6.15 1.14 -5.12
CA ASP A 53 7.22 0.50 -4.32
C ASP A 53 7.46 1.16 -2.95
N ASN A 54 7.13 2.44 -2.81
CA ASN A 54 7.34 3.20 -1.58
C ASN A 54 6.08 3.29 -0.69
N CYS A 55 5.20 2.30 -0.79
CA CYS A 55 4.05 2.19 0.10
C CYS A 55 4.48 1.96 1.56
N ASP A 56 3.80 2.61 2.48
CA ASP A 56 4.08 2.61 3.92
C ASP A 56 2.88 2.08 4.74
N LYS A 57 1.65 2.20 4.22
CA LYS A 57 0.49 1.53 4.82
C LYS A 57 -0.44 0.96 3.77
N PHE A 58 -1.01 -0.19 4.11
CA PHE A 58 -1.87 -0.97 3.26
C PHE A 58 -3.27 -1.09 3.86
N CYS A 59 -4.29 -1.09 2.99
CA CYS A 59 -5.68 -1.39 3.33
C CYS A 59 -6.08 -2.69 2.64
N TYR A 60 -6.69 -3.62 3.37
CA TYR A 60 -7.30 -4.79 2.77
C TYR A 60 -8.63 -4.40 2.13
N VAL A 61 -8.75 -4.56 0.81
CA VAL A 61 -9.94 -4.27 0.03
C VAL A 61 -10.86 -5.48 0.11
N GLN A 62 -12.04 -5.34 0.70
CA GLN A 62 -13.02 -6.43 0.73
C GLN A 62 -13.76 -6.51 -0.61
N LYS A 63 -14.31 -7.71 -0.89
CA LYS A 63 -15.32 -7.85 -1.93
C LYS A 63 -16.44 -6.86 -1.62
N ASP A 64 -16.77 -6.00 -2.59
CA ASP A 64 -17.76 -4.92 -2.51
C ASP A 64 -17.27 -3.56 -1.99
N ASN A 65 -15.99 -3.38 -1.63
CA ASN A 65 -15.48 -2.03 -1.39
C ASN A 65 -15.27 -1.28 -2.72
N THR A 66 -15.72 -0.02 -2.74
CA THR A 66 -15.42 0.91 -3.83
C THR A 66 -14.18 1.74 -3.51
N CYS A 67 -13.62 2.40 -4.51
CA CYS A 67 -12.49 3.30 -4.30
C CYS A 67 -12.84 4.50 -3.43
N GLU A 68 -14.05 5.04 -3.56
CA GLU A 68 -14.55 6.12 -2.72
C GLU A 68 -14.57 5.69 -1.26
N GLU A 69 -15.11 4.50 -0.97
CA GLU A 69 -15.13 3.97 0.39
C GLU A 69 -13.72 3.77 0.95
N VAL A 70 -12.81 3.19 0.15
CA VAL A 70 -11.42 2.95 0.59
C VAL A 70 -10.69 4.27 0.81
N ALA A 71 -10.87 5.25 -0.07
CA ALA A 71 -10.26 6.57 0.03
C ALA A 71 -10.79 7.33 1.26
N GLU A 72 -12.11 7.37 1.44
CA GLU A 72 -12.79 8.01 2.57
C GLU A 72 -12.36 7.38 3.90
N LYS A 73 -12.41 6.05 4.01
CA LYS A 73 -11.99 5.31 5.22
C LYS A 73 -10.53 5.59 5.61
N ASN A 74 -9.67 5.92 4.64
CA ASN A 74 -8.25 6.16 4.85
C ASN A 74 -7.85 7.66 4.85
N HIS A 75 -8.81 8.54 4.59
CA HIS A 75 -8.65 9.99 4.51
C HIS A 75 -7.62 10.41 3.45
N ILE A 76 -7.75 9.84 2.27
CA ILE A 76 -6.99 10.20 1.07
C ILE A 76 -7.97 10.51 -0.06
N SER A 77 -7.51 11.16 -1.12
CA SER A 77 -8.35 11.34 -2.31
C SER A 77 -8.39 10.06 -3.16
N VAL A 78 -9.41 9.92 -4.01
CA VAL A 78 -9.49 8.80 -4.96
C VAL A 78 -8.33 8.88 -5.97
N GLU A 79 -7.93 10.09 -6.37
CA GLU A 79 -6.76 10.31 -7.24
C GLU A 79 -5.46 9.86 -6.57
N GLU A 80 -5.29 10.11 -5.26
CA GLU A 80 -4.17 9.57 -4.50
C GLU A 80 -4.19 8.04 -4.46
N LEU A 81 -5.37 7.44 -4.23
CA LEU A 81 -5.54 5.99 -4.24
C LEU A 81 -5.16 5.38 -5.60
N ILE A 82 -5.69 5.91 -6.70
CA ILE A 82 -5.37 5.46 -8.07
C ILE A 82 -3.87 5.63 -8.34
N LYS A 83 -3.31 6.79 -8.00
CA LYS A 83 -1.89 7.08 -8.21
C LYS A 83 -0.96 6.11 -7.47
N TRP A 84 -1.39 5.54 -6.36
CA TRP A 84 -0.60 4.60 -5.58
C TRP A 84 -0.91 3.13 -5.91
N ASN A 85 -1.93 2.90 -6.72
CA ASN A 85 -2.45 1.60 -7.10
C ASN A 85 -2.88 1.62 -8.57
N GLU A 86 -1.93 1.61 -9.50
CA GLU A 86 -2.21 1.68 -10.94
C GLU A 86 -3.13 0.54 -11.43
N GLY A 87 -3.10 -0.61 -10.75
CA GLY A 87 -4.00 -1.73 -11.01
C GLY A 87 -5.48 -1.43 -10.81
N ALA A 88 -5.83 -0.36 -10.08
CA ALA A 88 -7.21 0.11 -9.94
C ALA A 88 -7.74 0.76 -11.23
N GLY A 89 -6.86 1.14 -12.16
CA GLY A 89 -7.19 1.84 -13.39
C GLY A 89 -7.54 3.32 -13.16
N PRO A 90 -7.54 4.14 -14.23
CA PRO A 90 -7.77 5.58 -14.15
C PRO A 90 -9.17 5.94 -13.64
N GLU A 91 -10.16 5.07 -13.88
CA GLU A 91 -11.54 5.21 -13.41
C GLU A 91 -11.80 4.47 -12.09
N CYS A 92 -10.76 3.89 -11.47
CA CYS A 92 -10.85 3.10 -10.24
C CYS A 92 -11.81 1.89 -10.28
N LEU A 93 -12.18 1.42 -11.48
CA LEU A 93 -13.12 0.32 -11.69
C LEU A 93 -12.49 -1.07 -11.50
N THR A 94 -11.17 -1.15 -11.46
CA THR A 94 -10.44 -2.42 -11.40
C THR A 94 -9.68 -2.59 -10.10
N LEU A 95 -10.10 -1.95 -9.00
CA LEU A 95 -9.50 -2.18 -7.69
C LEU A 95 -9.74 -3.63 -7.25
N TRP A 96 -8.66 -4.38 -6.95
CA TRP A 96 -8.78 -5.81 -6.68
C TRP A 96 -9.33 -6.08 -5.28
N ALA A 97 -10.51 -6.70 -5.21
CA ALA A 97 -11.05 -7.26 -3.98
C ALA A 97 -10.19 -8.42 -3.43
N ASN A 98 -10.28 -8.62 -2.12
CA ASN A 98 -9.52 -9.61 -1.35
C ASN A 98 -8.00 -9.46 -1.45
N THR A 99 -7.52 -8.24 -1.68
CA THR A 99 -6.10 -7.91 -1.73
C THR A 99 -5.78 -6.66 -0.93
N TYR A 100 -4.50 -6.41 -0.71
CA TYR A 100 -4.02 -5.18 -0.08
C TYR A 100 -3.75 -4.10 -1.13
N ALA A 101 -4.26 -2.89 -0.87
CA ALA A 101 -4.01 -1.66 -1.62
C ALA A 101 -3.19 -0.66 -0.79
N CYS A 102 -2.38 0.16 -1.43
CA CYS A 102 -1.63 1.22 -0.78
C CYS A 102 -2.52 2.44 -0.47
N TYR A 103 -2.49 2.95 0.75
CA TYR A 103 -3.17 4.21 1.09
C TYR A 103 -2.22 5.26 1.70
N ARG A 104 -0.93 4.96 1.81
CA ARG A 104 0.03 5.94 2.30
C ARG A 104 1.40 5.62 1.77
N ARG A 105 2.07 6.59 1.15
CA ARG A 105 3.47 6.50 0.78
C ARG A 105 4.38 6.98 1.91
N MET A 106 5.59 6.47 1.95
CA MET A 106 6.64 7.06 2.76
C MET A 106 6.99 8.43 2.20
N LYS A 107 6.87 9.48 3.03
CA LYS A 107 7.41 10.79 2.69
C LYS A 107 8.93 10.73 2.83
N PRO A 108 9.70 11.15 1.81
CA PRO A 108 11.13 11.34 2.00
C PRO A 108 11.37 12.35 3.13
N PRO A 109 12.45 12.21 3.91
CA PRO A 109 12.80 13.22 4.91
C PRO A 109 12.89 14.58 4.22
N LYS A 110 12.25 15.60 4.81
CA LYS A 110 12.37 16.96 4.31
C LYS A 110 13.86 17.34 4.35
N ALA A 111 14.45 17.61 3.19
CA ALA A 111 15.76 18.25 3.14
C ALA A 111 15.63 19.59 3.89
N SER A 112 16.47 19.77 4.89
CA SER A 112 16.56 21.01 5.68
C SER A 112 17.28 22.09 4.89
#